data_AF-A0A9W4TCA6-F1
#
_entry.id   AF-A0A9W4TCA6-F1
#
_cell.length_a   1.000
_cell.length_b   1.000
_cell.length_c   1.000
_cell.angle_alpha   90.00
_cell.angle_beta   90.00
_cell.angle_gamma   90.00
#
_symmetry.space_group_name_H-M   'P 1'
#
loop_
_entity.id
_entity.type
_entity.pdbx_description
1 polymer ?
#
loop_
_entity_poly.entity_id
_entity_poly.type
_entity_poly.pdbx_seq_one_letter_code
_entity_poly.pdbx_strand_id
1 'polypeptide(L)'
;NNNFLRLHPMSADGEIKCFTQFHNVHCKQGFLYANCEDILRLSELPSDFRYDMEWPIKKFPLNRTGHGIEYHAEMQVYALATSIPVEFILRDENGDPINDVEQERDQLLPETLKFSLELISPVTWETVD
;
A
#
# COMPACT_ATOMS: atom_id res chain seq x y z
N ASN A 1 -20.62 -3.13 12.26
CA ASN A 1 -20.66 -4.60 12.42
C ASN A 1 -20.64 -5.27 11.07
N ASN A 2 -19.46 -5.78 10.67
CA ASN A 2 -19.30 -6.57 9.46
C ASN A 2 -19.51 -8.04 9.86
N ASN A 3 -20.75 -8.54 9.83
CA ASN A 3 -21.12 -9.88 10.31
C ASN A 3 -20.79 -11.00 9.31
N PHE A 4 -19.73 -10.83 8.51
CA PHE A 4 -19.33 -11.82 7.52
C PHE A 4 -18.28 -12.75 8.10
N LEU A 5 -18.49 -14.06 7.96
CA LEU A 5 -17.46 -15.05 8.24
C LEU A 5 -16.27 -14.81 7.29
N ARG A 6 -15.06 -14.77 7.86
CA ARG A 6 -13.79 -14.67 7.12
C ARG A 6 -12.99 -15.94 7.33
N LEU A 7 -12.43 -16.47 6.24
CA LEU A 7 -11.60 -17.67 6.23
C LEU A 7 -10.25 -17.28 5.63
N HIS A 8 -9.22 -17.28 6.47
CA HIS A 8 -7.85 -16.94 6.08
C HIS A 8 -6.96 -18.17 6.28
N PRO A 9 -6.53 -18.86 5.22
CA PRO A 9 -5.66 -20.03 5.36
C PRO A 9 -4.26 -19.62 5.83
N MET A 10 -3.67 -20.43 6.71
CA MET A 10 -2.27 -20.30 7.14
C MET A 10 -1.50 -21.50 6.60
N SER A 11 -0.67 -21.29 5.57
CA SER A 11 0.16 -22.34 4.94
C SER A 11 1.66 -22.11 5.13
N ALA A 12 2.06 -21.13 5.93
CA ALA A 12 3.44 -20.70 6.06
C ALA A 12 4.35 -21.69 6.80
N ASP A 13 3.77 -22.58 7.64
CA ASP A 13 4.53 -23.49 8.51
C ASP A 13 3.98 -24.94 8.50
N GLY A 14 3.36 -25.34 7.39
CA GLY A 14 2.79 -26.67 7.22
C GLY A 14 1.53 -26.92 8.07
N GLU A 15 1.27 -28.18 8.38
CA GLU A 15 0.13 -28.59 9.19
C GLU A 15 0.33 -28.24 10.67
N ILE A 16 -0.75 -27.79 11.31
CA ILE A 16 -0.78 -27.32 12.69
C ILE A 16 -1.46 -28.38 13.56
N LYS A 17 -0.71 -28.96 14.50
CA LYS A 17 -1.20 -30.04 15.39
C LYS A 17 -2.04 -29.49 16.56
N CYS A 18 -1.66 -28.34 17.08
CA CYS A 18 -2.37 -27.69 18.17
C CYS A 18 -2.24 -26.16 18.11
N PHE A 19 -3.22 -25.47 18.67
CA PHE A 19 -3.31 -24.02 18.68
C PHE A 19 -3.93 -23.54 19.99
N THR A 20 -3.41 -22.45 20.56
CA THR A 20 -4.03 -21.77 21.70
C THR A 20 -3.78 -20.27 21.65
N GLN A 21 -4.72 -19.50 22.20
CA GLN A 21 -4.52 -18.06 22.40
C GLN A 21 -3.46 -17.84 23.48
N PHE A 22 -2.66 -16.77 23.33
CA PHE A 22 -1.63 -16.43 24.30
C PHE A 22 -1.43 -14.92 24.40
N HIS A 23 -1.29 -14.41 25.61
CA HIS A 23 -1.07 -13.00 25.86
C HIS A 23 0.00 -12.81 26.94
N ASN A 24 1.07 -12.08 26.60
CA ASN A 24 2.18 -11.79 27.48
C ASN A 24 2.73 -10.37 27.21
N VAL A 25 3.51 -9.83 28.14
CA VAL A 25 4.25 -8.56 27.97
C VAL A 25 5.15 -8.55 26.72
N HIS A 26 5.69 -9.71 26.32
CA HIS A 26 6.52 -9.88 25.13
C HIS A 26 5.74 -10.28 23.87
N CYS A 27 4.45 -10.58 23.98
CA CYS A 27 3.60 -10.99 22.87
C CYS A 27 2.14 -10.64 23.19
N LYS A 28 1.73 -9.43 22.80
CA LYS A 28 0.41 -8.89 23.13
C LYS A 28 -0.61 -9.40 22.12
N GLN A 29 -1.64 -10.06 22.61
CA GLN A 29 -2.76 -10.57 21.78
C GLN A 29 -2.29 -11.55 20.70
N GLY A 30 -1.26 -12.34 21.03
CA GLY A 30 -0.73 -13.36 20.14
C GLY A 30 -1.38 -14.72 20.35
N PHE A 31 -0.65 -15.73 19.91
CA PHE A 31 -1.05 -17.13 19.96
C PHE A 31 0.18 -18.04 19.98
N LEU A 32 -0.05 -19.28 20.39
CA LEU A 32 0.91 -20.36 20.36
C LEU A 32 0.38 -21.46 19.45
N TYR A 33 1.27 -22.09 18.69
CA TYR A 33 0.93 -23.28 17.92
C TYR A 33 2.12 -24.23 17.83
N ALA A 34 1.84 -25.52 17.64
CA ALA A 34 2.86 -26.51 17.30
C ALA A 34 2.64 -27.02 15.88
N ASN A 35 3.70 -27.02 15.08
CA ASN A 35 3.67 -27.53 13.71
C ASN A 35 3.92 -29.05 13.65
N CYS A 36 3.94 -29.62 12.44
CA CYS A 36 4.18 -31.06 12.28
C CYS A 36 5.57 -31.54 12.68
N GLU A 37 6.54 -30.64 12.79
CA GLU A 37 7.91 -30.92 13.24
C GLU A 37 8.04 -30.85 14.78
N ASP A 38 6.91 -30.75 15.50
CA ASP A 38 6.85 -30.60 16.96
C ASP A 38 7.57 -29.34 17.49
N ILE A 39 7.70 -28.31 16.64
CA ILE A 39 8.25 -27.01 17.02
C ILE A 39 7.10 -26.13 17.55
N LEU A 40 7.24 -25.70 18.81
CA LEU A 40 6.34 -24.72 19.42
C LEU A 40 6.72 -23.30 18.98
N ARG A 41 5.77 -22.56 18.39
CA ARG A 41 5.95 -21.18 17.97
C ARG A 41 5.10 -20.22 18.78
N LEU A 42 5.73 -19.15 19.25
CA LEU A 42 5.07 -17.97 19.78
C LEU A 42 4.94 -16.95 18.65
N SER A 43 3.72 -16.49 18.37
CA SER A 43 3.45 -15.66 17.19
C SER A 43 2.34 -14.64 17.46
N GLU A 44 2.34 -13.58 16.65
CA GLU A 44 1.32 -12.55 16.63
C GLU A 44 0.87 -12.29 15.18
N LEU A 45 -0.34 -11.79 15.02
CA LEU A 45 -0.80 -11.33 13.71
C LEU A 45 -0.17 -9.96 13.42
N PRO A 46 0.37 -9.73 12.20
CA PRO A 46 0.79 -8.41 11.76
C PRO A 46 -0.32 -7.36 11.98
N SER A 47 -0.02 -6.32 12.75
CA SER A 47 -0.99 -5.31 13.21
C SER A 47 -1.36 -4.28 12.14
N ASP A 48 -0.56 -4.21 11.09
CA ASP A 48 -0.70 -3.34 9.93
C ASP A 48 -1.61 -3.94 8.83
N PHE A 49 -2.13 -5.15 9.05
CA PHE A 49 -3.10 -5.79 8.17
C PHE A 49 -4.52 -5.68 8.72
N ARG A 50 -5.46 -5.55 7.78
CA ARG A 50 -6.90 -5.60 8.06
C ARG A 50 -7.45 -6.98 7.70
N TYR A 51 -7.93 -7.71 8.70
CA TYR A 51 -8.43 -9.09 8.57
C TYR A 51 -9.96 -9.20 8.43
N ASP A 52 -10.70 -8.08 8.47
CA ASP A 52 -12.18 -8.05 8.36
C ASP A 52 -12.70 -8.10 6.91
N MET A 53 -11.78 -8.21 5.94
CA MET A 53 -12.04 -8.32 4.50
C MET A 53 -11.93 -9.77 4.04
N GLU A 54 -12.37 -10.04 2.81
CA GLU A 54 -12.26 -11.38 2.19
C GLU A 54 -10.80 -11.87 2.13
N TRP A 55 -9.86 -10.94 1.96
CA TRP A 55 -8.43 -11.18 2.00
C TRP A 55 -7.79 -10.25 3.04
N PRO A 56 -6.72 -10.68 3.75
CA PRO A 56 -5.95 -9.78 4.60
C PRO A 56 -5.32 -8.68 3.73
N ILE A 57 -5.64 -7.41 4.02
CA ILE A 57 -5.19 -6.27 3.22
C ILE A 57 -4.38 -5.30 4.08
N LYS A 58 -3.23 -4.89 3.59
CA LYS A 58 -2.48 -3.73 4.08
C LYS A 58 -2.62 -2.60 3.05
N LYS A 59 -3.08 -1.43 3.48
CA LYS A 59 -3.31 -0.27 2.61
C LYS A 59 -2.27 0.82 2.87
N PHE A 60 -1.71 1.36 1.80
CA PHE A 60 -0.76 2.46 1.84
C PHE A 60 -1.35 3.70 1.15
N PRO A 61 -1.29 4.89 1.78
CA PRO A 61 -1.71 6.13 1.13
C PRO A 61 -0.65 6.57 0.12
N LEU A 62 -1.00 6.61 -1.16
CA LEU A 62 -0.11 7.11 -2.22
C LEU A 62 -0.12 8.64 -2.33
N ASN A 63 -1.20 9.32 -1.90
CA ASN A 63 -1.42 10.76 -2.10
C ASN A 63 -1.36 11.21 -3.57
N ARG A 64 -1.54 10.26 -4.49
CA ARG A 64 -1.54 10.41 -5.95
C ARG A 64 -2.33 9.26 -6.57
N THR A 65 -2.71 9.39 -7.83
CA THR A 65 -3.48 8.36 -8.54
C THR A 65 -2.53 7.32 -9.11
N GLY A 66 -2.69 6.04 -8.76
CA GLY A 66 -1.94 4.93 -9.36
C GLY A 66 -2.62 4.43 -10.63
N HIS A 67 -1.85 4.24 -11.70
CA HIS A 67 -2.33 3.80 -13.02
C HIS A 67 -1.90 2.39 -13.38
N GLY A 68 -0.71 1.98 -12.94
CA GLY A 68 -0.15 0.66 -13.22
C GLY A 68 1.02 0.35 -12.31
N ILE A 69 1.22 -0.93 -12.00
CA ILE A 69 2.29 -1.42 -11.13
C ILE A 69 2.91 -2.68 -11.72
N GLU A 70 4.23 -2.80 -11.63
CA GLU A 70 4.97 -4.00 -12.03
C GLU A 70 6.08 -4.31 -11.02
N TYR A 71 6.31 -5.59 -10.73
CA TYR A 71 7.37 -6.01 -9.81
C TYR A 71 8.66 -6.33 -10.58
N HIS A 72 9.73 -5.64 -10.24
CA HIS A 72 11.06 -5.89 -10.78
C HIS A 72 11.83 -6.85 -9.87
N ALA A 73 11.91 -8.12 -10.26
CA ALA A 73 12.43 -9.20 -9.41
C ALA A 73 13.92 -9.05 -9.02
N GLU A 74 14.77 -8.55 -9.93
CA GLU A 74 16.22 -8.46 -9.67
C GLU A 74 16.55 -7.42 -8.60
N MET A 75 15.86 -6.26 -8.62
CA MET A 75 16.05 -5.21 -7.61
C MET A 75 15.09 -5.34 -6.44
N GLN A 76 14.12 -6.24 -6.53
CA GLN A 76 13.07 -6.45 -5.53
C GLN A 76 12.28 -5.17 -5.22
N VAL A 77 11.92 -4.39 -6.24
CA VAL A 77 11.13 -3.15 -6.12
C VAL A 77 9.89 -3.21 -7.00
N TYR A 78 8.90 -2.37 -6.72
CA TYR A 78 7.78 -2.12 -7.62
C TYR A 78 8.02 -0.85 -8.43
N ALA A 79 7.82 -0.91 -9.74
CA ALA A 79 7.66 0.28 -10.57
C ALA A 79 6.17 0.67 -10.57
N LEU A 80 5.85 1.89 -10.13
CA LEU A 80 4.50 2.41 -10.03
C LEU A 80 4.35 3.65 -10.92
N ALA A 81 3.45 3.58 -11.90
CA ALA A 81 3.04 4.74 -12.69
C ALA A 81 1.97 5.51 -11.92
N THR A 82 2.24 6.78 -11.63
CA THR A 82 1.34 7.64 -10.86
C THR A 82 1.06 8.96 -11.56
N SER A 83 -0.01 9.65 -11.14
CA SER A 83 -0.26 11.03 -11.57
C SER A 83 -0.81 11.90 -10.45
N ILE A 84 -0.55 13.19 -10.55
CA ILE A 84 -1.21 14.25 -9.79
C ILE A 84 -1.94 15.21 -10.74
N PRO A 85 -3.11 15.72 -10.35
CA PRO A 85 -3.73 16.82 -11.09
C PRO A 85 -2.87 18.07 -10.93
N VAL A 86 -2.67 18.80 -12.03
CA VAL A 86 -1.98 20.10 -12.07
C VAL A 86 -2.79 21.06 -12.93
N GLU A 87 -2.73 22.34 -12.61
CA GLU A 87 -3.38 23.37 -13.41
C GLU A 87 -2.82 23.40 -14.84
N PHE A 88 -3.71 23.47 -15.82
CA PHE A 88 -3.37 23.57 -17.22
C PHE A 88 -3.25 25.03 -17.63
N ILE A 89 -2.05 25.41 -18.08
CA ILE A 89 -1.74 26.75 -18.56
C ILE A 89 -1.24 26.63 -20.01
N LEU A 90 -1.93 27.30 -20.93
CA LEU A 90 -1.48 27.42 -22.31
C LEU A 90 -0.20 28.26 -22.37
N ARG A 91 0.85 27.72 -22.98
CA ARG A 91 2.16 28.37 -23.12
C ARG A 91 2.51 28.55 -24.59
N ASP A 92 3.20 29.65 -24.90
CA ASP A 92 3.68 29.98 -26.24
C ASP A 92 4.95 29.19 -26.60
N GLU A 93 5.54 29.50 -27.76
CA GLU A 93 6.78 28.86 -28.24
C GLU A 93 8.00 29.14 -27.34
N ASN A 94 7.96 30.21 -26.53
CA ASN A 94 9.01 30.58 -25.59
C ASN A 94 8.77 29.99 -24.19
N GLY A 95 7.62 29.35 -23.96
CA GLY A 95 7.21 28.78 -22.68
C GLY A 95 6.48 29.76 -21.76
N ASP A 96 6.19 30.97 -22.24
CA ASP A 96 5.46 31.99 -21.51
C ASP A 96 3.96 31.74 -21.58
N PRO A 97 3.20 31.96 -20.48
CA PRO A 97 1.76 31.78 -20.49
C PRO A 97 1.08 32.71 -21.51
N ILE A 98 0.28 32.15 -22.42
CA ILE A 98 -0.42 32.89 -23.50
C ILE A 98 -1.55 33.78 -22.95
N ASN A 99 -1.99 33.54 -21.71
CA ASN A 99 -3.16 34.24 -21.16
C ASN A 99 -2.79 35.64 -20.67
N ASP A 100 -3.30 36.66 -21.37
CA ASP A 100 -3.23 38.10 -21.02
C ASP A 100 -4.14 38.51 -19.85
N VAL A 101 -4.94 37.59 -19.31
CA VAL A 101 -5.90 37.91 -18.25
C VAL A 101 -5.13 37.98 -16.94
N GLU A 102 -5.12 39.15 -16.29
CA GLU A 102 -4.76 39.29 -14.89
C GLU A 102 -5.43 38.15 -14.12
N GLN A 103 -4.69 37.09 -13.79
CA GLN A 103 -5.23 35.92 -13.12
C GLN A 103 -5.79 36.41 -11.79
N GLU A 104 -7.10 36.60 -11.72
CA GLU A 104 -7.79 36.78 -10.46
C GLU A 104 -7.40 35.58 -9.61
N ARG A 105 -6.90 35.83 -8.39
CA ARG A 105 -6.37 34.78 -7.50
C ARG A 105 -7.38 33.68 -7.18
N ASP A 106 -8.64 33.88 -7.53
CA ASP A 106 -9.78 33.00 -7.28
C ASP A 106 -10.27 32.27 -8.55
N GLN A 107 -9.57 32.39 -9.69
CA GLN A 107 -9.97 31.71 -10.91
C GLN A 107 -9.56 30.22 -10.90
N LEU A 108 -10.55 29.34 -11.00
CA LEU A 108 -10.33 27.90 -11.16
C LEU A 108 -9.85 27.59 -12.58
N LEU A 109 -8.62 27.12 -12.71
CA LEU A 109 -8.06 26.69 -13.98
C LEU A 109 -8.47 25.25 -14.32
N PRO A 110 -8.58 24.89 -15.61
CA PRO A 110 -8.74 23.49 -16.00
C PRO A 110 -7.54 22.68 -15.50
N GLU A 111 -7.76 21.41 -15.17
CA GLU A 111 -6.70 20.50 -14.71
C GLU A 111 -6.22 19.58 -15.84
N THR A 112 -4.93 19.26 -15.82
CA THR A 112 -4.32 18.17 -16.59
C THR A 112 -3.57 17.24 -15.65
N LEU A 113 -3.11 16.10 -16.16
CA LEU A 113 -2.38 15.11 -15.36
C LEU A 113 -0.88 15.22 -15.60
N LYS A 114 -0.11 15.42 -14.53
CA LYS A 114 1.33 15.21 -14.55
C LYS A 114 1.61 13.79 -14.10
N PHE A 115 2.15 12.98 -15.00
CA PHE A 115 2.54 11.59 -14.73
C PHE A 115 3.98 11.51 -14.21
N SER A 116 4.22 10.52 -13.35
CA SER A 116 5.52 10.14 -12.82
C SER A 116 5.63 8.60 -12.81
N LEU A 117 6.85 8.09 -12.93
CA LEU A 117 7.17 6.69 -12.70
C LEU A 117 8.10 6.63 -11.49
N GLU A 118 7.70 5.88 -10.46
CA GLU A 118 8.41 5.83 -9.18
C GLU A 118 8.74 4.39 -8.81
N LEU A 119 9.84 4.19 -8.09
CA LEU A 119 10.22 2.91 -7.53
C LEU A 119 9.81 2.83 -6.07
N ILE A 120 9.12 1.75 -5.68
CA ILE A 120 8.62 1.53 -4.32
C ILE A 120 9.24 0.26 -3.73
N SER A 121 9.76 0.36 -2.50
CA SER A 121 10.28 -0.79 -1.76
C SER A 121 9.15 -1.65 -1.19
N PRO A 122 9.12 -2.98 -1.38
CA PRO A 122 8.13 -3.87 -0.77
C PRO A 122 8.33 -4.06 0.74
N VAL A 123 9.48 -3.63 1.28
CA VAL A 123 9.82 -3.75 2.70
C VAL A 123 9.25 -2.56 3.48
N THR A 124 9.54 -1.35 3.02
CA THR A 124 9.13 -0.11 3.71
C THR A 124 7.85 0.51 3.14
N TRP A 125 7.51 0.19 1.88
CA TRP A 125 6.42 0.81 1.12
C TRP A 125 6.59 2.32 0.90
N GLU A 126 7.84 2.76 0.87
CA GLU A 126 8.24 4.14 0.57
C GLU A 126 8.83 4.24 -0.84
N THR A 127 8.75 5.43 -1.43
CA THR A 127 9.39 5.76 -2.71
C THR A 127 10.91 5.78 -2.52
N VAL A 128 11.62 5.07 -3.39
CA VAL A 128 13.08 5.00 -3.43
C VAL A 128 13.65 5.96 -4.48
N ASP A 129 12.95 6.11 -5.61
CA ASP A 129 13.27 6.99 -6.74
C ASP A 129 11.98 7.51 -7.40
#